data_AF-A0A6N7GBU3-F1
#
_entry.id   AF-A0A6N7GBU3-F1
#
_cell.length_a   1.000
_cell.length_b   1.000
_cell.length_c   1.000
_cell.angle_alpha   90.00
_cell.angle_beta   90.00
_cell.angle_gamma   90.00
#
_symmetry.space_group_name_H-M   'P 1'
#
loop_
_entity.id
_entity.type
_entity.pdbx_description
1 polymer ?
#
loop_
_entity_poly.entity_id
_entity_poly.type
_entity_poly.pdbx_seq_one_letter_code
_entity_poly.pdbx_strand_id
1 'polypeptide(L)'
;MTTGSDTPPEPWVTFDDAARQNPFTLARHWGDVDIWPLGKRTTTEALHEIATMAALADVLTRWLPLEAHKALLEGATAAEVATAAGTTIDELRQRWDTWVSGQLALWHDGADGERPRFGVAPEDAERVAEIFGQTE
;
A
#
# COMPACT_ATOMS: atom_id res chain seq x y z
N MET A 1 -26.39 23.13 -9.25
CA MET A 1 -25.50 23.34 -10.41
C MET A 1 -24.19 23.86 -9.86
N THR A 2 -23.20 22.97 -9.78
CA THR A 2 -21.89 23.18 -9.17
C THR A 2 -21.01 24.00 -10.11
N THR A 3 -20.56 25.18 -9.67
CA THR A 3 -19.39 25.86 -10.23
C THR A 3 -18.18 25.41 -9.42
N GLY A 4 -17.61 24.26 -9.77
CA GLY A 4 -16.27 23.87 -9.34
C GLY A 4 -15.26 24.59 -10.23
N SER A 5 -14.31 25.30 -9.62
CA SER A 5 -13.22 25.97 -10.31
C SER A 5 -12.40 24.95 -11.11
N ASP A 6 -12.46 25.00 -12.44
CA ASP A 6 -11.65 24.21 -13.39
C ASP A 6 -10.19 24.72 -13.45
N THR A 7 -9.60 25.06 -12.30
CA THR A 7 -8.16 25.24 -12.20
C THR A 7 -7.56 23.85 -12.03
N PRO A 8 -6.68 23.38 -12.93
CA PRO A 8 -5.97 22.12 -12.71
C PRO A 8 -5.32 22.21 -11.32
N PRO A 9 -5.48 21.20 -10.45
CA PRO A 9 -4.81 21.21 -9.16
C PRO A 9 -3.32 21.43 -9.36
N GLU A 10 -2.70 22.24 -8.48
CA GLU A 10 -1.26 22.49 -8.57
C GLU A 10 -0.50 21.14 -8.57
N PRO A 11 0.48 20.96 -9.47
CA PRO A 11 1.20 19.71 -9.56
C PRO A 11 2.00 19.45 -8.27
N TRP A 12 1.77 18.31 -7.64
CA TRP A 12 2.57 17.81 -6.52
C TRP A 12 3.98 17.49 -6.99
N VAL A 13 4.93 18.40 -6.84
CA VAL A 13 6.31 18.23 -7.32
C VAL A 13 7.26 17.65 -6.26
N THR A 14 6.75 17.35 -5.07
CA THR A 14 7.49 16.70 -3.97
C THR A 14 6.78 15.45 -3.48
N PHE A 15 7.53 14.51 -2.89
CA PHE A 15 6.96 13.30 -2.29
C PHE A 15 5.91 13.66 -1.23
N ASP A 16 6.20 14.59 -0.32
CA ASP A 16 5.30 14.96 0.76
C ASP A 16 3.96 15.52 0.25
N ASP A 17 3.99 16.29 -0.85
CA ASP A 17 2.78 16.83 -1.45
C ASP A 17 1.93 15.73 -2.09
N ALA A 18 2.58 14.77 -2.76
CA ALA A 18 1.91 13.62 -3.38
C ALA A 18 1.41 12.62 -2.33
N ALA A 19 2.16 12.37 -1.26
CA ALA A 19 1.80 11.44 -0.18
C ALA A 19 0.59 11.89 0.66
N ARG A 20 0.25 13.18 0.63
CA ARG A 20 -0.99 13.72 1.23
C ARG A 20 -2.24 13.47 0.38
N GLN A 21 -2.06 13.05 -0.88
CA GLN A 21 -3.18 12.81 -1.78
C GLN A 21 -3.80 11.43 -1.54
N ASN A 22 -5.03 11.26 -2.01
CA ASN A 22 -5.68 9.97 -2.02
C ASN A 22 -4.94 9.02 -3.01
N PRO A 23 -4.58 7.78 -2.61
CA PRO A 23 -3.85 6.84 -3.47
C PRO A 23 -4.54 6.53 -4.80
N PHE A 24 -5.88 6.50 -4.84
CA PHE A 24 -6.63 6.31 -6.08
C PHE A 24 -6.55 7.53 -6.99
N THR A 25 -6.35 8.73 -6.45
CA THR A 25 -6.08 9.93 -7.25
C THR A 25 -4.70 9.83 -7.90
N LEU A 26 -3.69 9.38 -7.16
CA LEU A 26 -2.35 9.12 -7.72
C LEU A 26 -2.39 8.01 -8.80
N ALA A 27 -3.08 6.91 -8.51
CA ALA A 27 -3.25 5.79 -9.45
C ALA A 27 -4.05 6.21 -10.70
N ARG A 28 -5.10 7.00 -10.54
CA ARG A 28 -5.86 7.57 -11.66
C ARG A 28 -4.98 8.52 -12.46
N HIS A 29 -4.22 9.41 -11.82
CA HIS A 29 -3.30 10.29 -12.53
C HIS A 29 -2.29 9.50 -13.36
N TRP A 30 -1.72 8.42 -12.81
CA TRP A 30 -0.78 7.56 -13.51
C TRP A 30 -1.43 6.66 -14.58
N GLY A 31 -2.67 6.22 -14.37
CA GLY A 31 -3.41 5.33 -15.26
C GLY A 31 -4.18 6.04 -16.39
N ASP A 32 -4.61 7.29 -16.19
CA ASP A 32 -5.28 8.13 -17.19
C ASP A 32 -4.30 8.73 -18.21
N VAL A 33 -2.99 8.42 -18.11
CA VAL A 33 -1.96 8.87 -19.07
C VAL A 33 -2.05 8.05 -20.35
N ASP A 34 -3.14 8.22 -21.11
CA ASP A 34 -3.35 7.57 -22.40
C ASP A 34 -2.30 7.96 -23.45
N ILE A 35 -1.46 8.96 -23.19
CA ILE A 35 -0.43 9.41 -24.12
C ILE A 35 0.69 10.03 -23.28
N TRP A 36 1.74 9.27 -22.90
CA TRP A 36 3.00 9.93 -22.57
C TRP A 36 3.42 10.69 -23.82
N PRO A 37 3.39 12.03 -23.83
CA PRO A 37 3.85 12.74 -25.00
C PRO A 37 5.34 12.44 -25.09
N LEU A 38 5.78 11.82 -26.18
CA LEU A 38 7.21 11.69 -26.53
C LEU A 38 7.86 13.07 -26.81
N GLY A 39 7.15 14.17 -26.52
CA GLY A 39 7.61 15.55 -26.64
C GLY A 39 8.37 16.04 -25.42
N LYS A 40 8.78 17.32 -25.46
CA LYS A 40 9.52 17.96 -24.36
C LYS A 40 8.58 18.16 -23.17
N ARG A 41 8.84 17.44 -22.07
CA ARG A 41 8.24 17.69 -20.75
C ARG A 41 8.92 18.90 -20.10
N THR A 42 8.15 19.68 -19.37
CA THR A 42 8.66 20.69 -18.44
C THR A 42 9.29 20.02 -17.22
N THR A 43 10.18 20.72 -16.52
CA THR A 43 10.75 20.25 -15.25
C THR A 43 9.65 19.97 -14.22
N THR A 44 8.63 20.82 -14.14
CA THR A 44 7.49 20.65 -13.23
C THR A 44 6.73 19.35 -13.50
N GLU A 45 6.43 19.05 -14.77
CA GLU A 45 5.75 17.79 -15.15
C GLU A 45 6.62 16.56 -14.87
N ALA A 46 7.94 16.66 -15.03
CA ALA A 46 8.85 15.56 -14.70
C ALA A 46 8.90 15.29 -13.19
N LEU A 47 9.00 16.35 -12.37
CA LEU A 47 8.99 16.24 -10.91
C LEU A 47 7.65 15.73 -10.39
N HIS A 48 6.55 16.18 -11.00
CA HIS A 48 5.21 15.75 -10.62
C HIS A 48 4.98 14.24 -10.78
N GLU A 49 5.48 13.69 -11.88
CA GLU A 49 5.43 12.25 -12.14
C GLU A 49 6.25 11.47 -11.14
N ILE A 50 7.49 11.90 -10.88
CA ILE A 50 8.37 11.23 -9.92
C ILE A 50 7.72 11.21 -8.53
N ALA A 51 7.18 12.35 -8.09
CA ALA A 51 6.48 12.45 -6.82
C ALA A 51 5.26 11.52 -6.76
N THR A 52 4.44 11.49 -7.83
CA THR A 52 3.26 10.63 -7.92
C THR A 52 3.64 9.14 -7.88
N MET A 53 4.60 8.71 -8.70
CA MET A 53 5.07 7.33 -8.74
C MET A 53 5.68 6.89 -7.40
N ALA A 54 6.50 7.75 -6.79
CA ALA A 54 7.13 7.44 -5.50
C ALA A 54 6.11 7.32 -4.37
N ALA A 55 5.15 8.25 -4.27
CA ALA A 55 4.09 8.20 -3.26
C ALA A 55 3.16 7.00 -3.48
N LEU A 56 2.79 6.69 -4.72
CA LEU A 56 1.98 5.52 -5.03
C LEU A 56 2.72 4.21 -4.70
N ALA A 57 4.00 4.10 -5.04
CA ALA A 57 4.83 2.95 -4.72
C ALA A 57 4.97 2.75 -3.20
N ASP A 58 5.15 3.83 -2.42
CA ASP A 58 5.18 3.77 -0.96
C ASP A 58 3.87 3.21 -0.39
N VAL A 59 2.72 3.72 -0.85
CA VAL A 59 1.41 3.24 -0.40
C VAL A 59 1.22 1.75 -0.73
N LEU A 60 1.49 1.36 -1.97
CA LEU A 60 1.32 -0.03 -2.40
C LEU A 60 2.24 -0.98 -1.65
N THR A 61 3.48 -0.57 -1.36
CA THR A 61 4.43 -1.35 -0.57
C THR A 61 3.93 -1.57 0.86
N ARG A 62 3.28 -0.57 1.45
CA ARG A 62 2.67 -0.68 2.80
C ARG A 62 1.37 -1.49 2.81
N TRP A 63 0.63 -1.53 1.70
CA TRP A 63 -0.61 -2.29 1.56
C TRP A 63 -0.42 -3.75 1.20
N LEU A 64 0.64 -4.10 0.47
CA LEU A 64 0.89 -5.47 0.04
C LEU A 64 0.87 -6.49 1.20
N PRO A 65 1.50 -6.24 2.37
CA PRO A 65 1.43 -7.16 3.50
C PRO A 65 0.02 -7.37 4.07
N LEU A 66 -0.85 -6.35 4.01
CA LEU A 66 -2.26 -6.44 4.42
C LEU A 66 -3.01 -7.40 3.50
N GLU A 67 -2.89 -7.24 2.19
CA GLU A 67 -3.56 -8.11 1.23
C GLU A 67 -3.00 -9.54 1.27
N ALA A 68 -1.69 -9.70 1.46
CA ALA A 68 -1.07 -11.01 1.71
C ALA A 68 -1.66 -11.68 2.96
N HIS A 69 -1.76 -10.96 4.08
CA HIS A 69 -2.35 -11.48 5.32
C HIS A 69 -3.80 -11.96 5.11
N LYS A 70 -4.63 -11.16 4.43
CA LYS A 70 -6.02 -11.52 4.13
C LYS A 70 -6.10 -12.77 3.24
N ALA A 71 -5.31 -12.84 2.18
CA ALA A 71 -5.31 -14.00 1.29
C ALA A 71 -4.94 -15.30 2.02
N LEU A 72 -3.97 -15.24 2.95
CA LEU A 72 -3.57 -16.38 3.76
C LEU A 72 -4.69 -16.81 4.73
N LEU A 73 -5.41 -15.86 5.34
CA LEU A 73 -6.60 -16.18 6.15
C LEU A 73 -7.74 -16.79 5.33
N GLU A 74 -7.89 -16.37 4.08
CA GLU A 74 -8.86 -16.90 3.11
C GLU A 74 -8.47 -18.28 2.53
N GLY A 75 -7.29 -18.79 2.89
CA GLY A 75 -6.85 -20.16 2.58
C GLY A 75 -5.84 -20.28 1.44
N ALA A 76 -5.31 -19.17 0.92
CA ALA A 76 -4.17 -19.23 0.01
C ALA A 76 -2.93 -19.79 0.72
N THR A 77 -2.09 -20.50 -0.02
CA THR A 77 -0.78 -20.95 0.47
C THR A 77 0.25 -19.82 0.39
N ALA A 78 1.31 -19.88 1.21
CA ALA A 78 2.41 -18.92 1.14
C ALA A 78 3.07 -18.88 -0.25
N ALA A 79 3.15 -20.03 -0.94
CA ALA A 79 3.69 -20.13 -2.29
C ALA A 79 2.83 -19.41 -3.35
N GLU A 80 1.50 -19.54 -3.29
CA GLU A 80 0.58 -18.84 -4.18
C GLU A 80 0.68 -17.32 -3.99
N VAL A 81 0.71 -16.85 -2.73
CA VAL A 81 0.81 -15.42 -2.44
C VAL A 81 2.17 -14.86 -2.88
N ALA A 82 3.28 -15.56 -2.62
CA ALA A 82 4.61 -15.16 -3.05
C ALA A 82 4.71 -15.09 -4.59
N THR A 83 4.14 -16.08 -5.28
CA THR A 83 4.05 -16.10 -6.74
C THR A 83 3.25 -14.92 -7.29
N ALA A 84 2.07 -14.64 -6.72
CA ALA A 84 1.24 -13.52 -7.12
C ALA A 84 1.91 -12.16 -6.87
N ALA A 85 2.70 -12.04 -5.79
CA ALA A 85 3.46 -10.85 -5.45
C ALA A 85 4.80 -10.74 -6.22
N GLY A 86 5.18 -11.75 -7.01
CA GLY A 86 6.44 -11.75 -7.77
C GLY A 86 7.70 -11.74 -6.90
N THR A 87 7.67 -12.41 -5.76
CA THR A 87 8.73 -12.39 -4.73
C THR A 87 8.92 -13.80 -4.13
N THR A 88 9.91 -14.00 -3.27
CA THR A 88 10.08 -15.29 -2.57
C THR A 88 9.20 -15.35 -1.31
N ILE A 89 8.97 -16.57 -0.79
CA ILE A 89 8.26 -16.76 0.48
C ILE A 89 9.01 -16.04 1.63
N ASP A 90 10.34 -16.09 1.64
CA ASP A 90 11.16 -15.44 2.67
C ASP A 90 11.04 -13.92 2.65
N GLU A 91 11.10 -13.31 1.45
CA GLU A 91 10.92 -11.86 1.29
C GLU A 91 9.51 -11.41 1.65
N LEU A 92 8.50 -12.20 1.27
CA LEU A 92 7.11 -11.96 1.65
C LEU A 92 6.93 -12.01 3.17
N ARG A 93 7.48 -13.06 3.81
CA ARG A 93 7.45 -13.23 5.26
C ARG A 93 8.12 -12.07 5.99
N GLN A 94 9.31 -11.65 5.55
CA GLN A 94 10.02 -10.54 6.16
C GLN A 94 9.21 -9.24 6.14
N ARG A 95 8.56 -8.95 4.99
CA ARG A 95 7.68 -7.77 4.85
C ARG A 95 6.44 -7.91 5.73
N TRP A 96 5.85 -9.10 5.79
CA TRP A 96 4.71 -9.39 6.64
C TRP A 96 5.03 -9.26 8.14
N ASP A 97 6.15 -9.83 8.61
CA ASP A 97 6.61 -9.76 10.01
C ASP A 97 6.76 -8.29 10.48
N THR A 98 7.34 -7.46 9.62
CA THR A 98 7.51 -6.02 9.88
C THR A 98 6.15 -5.33 10.01
N TRP A 99 5.22 -5.61 9.10
CA TRP A 99 3.90 -5.02 9.09
C TRP A 99 3.03 -5.49 10.27
N VAL A 100 2.98 -6.80 10.52
CA VAL A 100 2.11 -7.40 11.54
C VAL A 100 2.52 -6.97 12.96
N SER A 101 3.81 -6.76 13.20
CA SER A 101 4.31 -6.22 14.47
C SER A 101 3.68 -4.85 14.80
N GLY A 102 3.56 -3.98 13.78
CA GLY A 102 2.88 -2.69 13.94
C GLY A 102 1.36 -2.84 14.15
N GLN A 103 0.74 -3.82 13.49
CA GLN A 103 -0.70 -4.07 13.66
C GLN A 103 -1.04 -4.64 15.05
N LEU A 104 -0.19 -5.50 15.60
CA LEU A 104 -0.33 -6.02 16.96
C LEU A 104 -0.17 -4.91 18.00
N ALA A 105 0.78 -3.98 17.80
CA ALA A 105 0.91 -2.81 18.65
C ALA A 105 -0.37 -1.96 18.67
N LEU A 106 -0.95 -1.67 17.49
CA LEU A 106 -2.23 -0.96 17.39
C LEU A 106 -3.39 -1.70 18.07
N TRP A 107 -3.40 -3.03 18.00
CA TRP A 107 -4.41 -3.86 18.65
C TRP A 107 -4.36 -3.76 20.16
N HIS A 108 -3.16 -3.81 20.73
CA HIS A 108 -2.95 -3.69 22.17
C HIS A 108 -3.19 -2.26 22.68
N ASP A 109 -2.83 -1.23 21.91
CA ASP A 109 -3.07 0.17 22.28
C ASP A 109 -4.58 0.50 22.35
N GLY A 110 -5.42 -0.18 21.56
CA GLY A 110 -6.88 -0.02 21.58
C GLY A 110 -7.62 -0.86 22.64
N ALA A 111 -6.91 -1.54 23.54
CA ALA A 111 -7.51 -2.48 24.50
C ALA A 111 -8.07 -1.85 25.77
N ASP A 112 -7.92 -0.53 25.96
CA ASP A 112 -8.36 0.23 27.14
C ASP A 112 -9.88 0.48 27.20
N GLY A 113 -10.64 0.02 26.20
CA GLY A 113 -12.11 -0.01 26.21
C GLY A 113 -12.78 1.31 25.83
N GLU A 114 -12.03 2.39 25.69
CA GLU A 114 -12.55 3.69 25.22
C GLU A 114 -12.48 3.83 23.70
N ARG A 115 -11.67 3.00 23.03
CA ARG A 115 -11.47 3.01 21.59
C ARG A 115 -11.79 1.65 20.95
N PRO A 116 -12.26 1.62 19.70
CA PRO A 116 -12.30 0.38 18.94
C PRO A 116 -10.90 -0.22 18.87
N ARG A 117 -10.79 -1.54 18.99
CA ARG A 117 -9.52 -2.22 18.68
C ARG A 117 -9.22 -2.04 17.20
N PHE A 118 -8.07 -1.44 16.90
CA PHE A 118 -7.55 -1.27 15.55
C PHE A 118 -6.41 -2.27 15.32
N GLY A 119 -6.12 -2.62 14.07
CA GLY A 119 -5.03 -3.55 13.76
C GLY A 119 -5.50 -5.00 13.64
N VAL A 120 -4.57 -5.94 13.85
CA VAL A 120 -4.75 -7.38 13.62
C VAL A 120 -4.85 -8.08 14.96
N ALA A 121 -5.81 -9.00 15.08
CA ALA A 121 -5.98 -9.80 16.28
C ALA A 121 -4.80 -10.80 16.42
N PRO A 122 -4.27 -11.03 17.64
CA PRO A 122 -3.16 -11.96 17.86
C PRO A 122 -3.40 -13.36 17.28
N GLU A 123 -4.62 -13.88 17.39
CA GLU A 123 -5.03 -15.17 16.85
C GLU A 123 -4.91 -15.24 15.31
N ASP A 124 -5.24 -14.15 14.60
CA ASP A 124 -5.11 -14.08 13.15
C ASP A 124 -3.63 -13.99 12.74
N ALA A 125 -2.83 -13.25 13.52
CA ALA A 125 -1.38 -13.16 13.29
C ALA A 125 -0.69 -14.52 13.50
N GLU A 126 -1.02 -15.25 14.58
CA GLU A 126 -0.51 -16.58 14.86
C GLU A 126 -0.87 -17.56 13.74
N ARG A 127 -2.13 -17.57 13.31
CA ARG A 127 -2.59 -18.43 12.20
C ARG A 127 -1.81 -18.18 10.91
N VAL A 128 -1.55 -16.91 10.57
CA VAL A 128 -0.76 -16.59 9.38
C VAL A 128 0.71 -16.97 9.55
N ALA A 129 1.28 -16.80 10.75
CA ALA A 129 2.64 -17.25 11.04
C ALA A 129 2.80 -18.77 10.89
N GLU A 130 1.81 -19.56 11.29
CA GLU A 130 1.78 -21.02 11.09
C GLU A 130 1.80 -21.39 9.61
N ILE A 131 1.04 -20.67 8.76
CA ILE A 131 1.02 -20.92 7.31
C ILE A 131 2.41 -20.69 6.69
N PHE A 132 3.13 -19.63 7.10
CA PHE A 132 4.52 -19.42 6.69
C PHE A 132 5.48 -20.50 7.23
N GLY A 133 5.14 -21.16 8.34
CA GLY A 133 5.91 -22.24 8.94
C GLY A 133 5.74 -23.61 8.27
N GLN A 134 4.71 -23.79 7.43
CA GLN A 134 4.39 -25.05 6.74
C GLN A 134 5.18 -25.26 5.44
N THR A 135 6.22 -24.45 5.20
CA THR A 135 7.02 -24.50 3.98
C THR A 135 7.99 -25.70 4.01
N GLU A 136 7.55 -26.86 3.53
CA GLU A 136 8.39 -28.01 3.12
C GLU A 136 8.68 -27.98 1.62
#